data_AF-A0AAN4PK22-F1
#
_entry.id   AF-A0AAN4PK22-F1
#
_cell.length_a   1.000
_cell.length_b   1.000
_cell.length_c   1.000
_cell.angle_alpha   90.00
_cell.angle_beta   90.00
_cell.angle_gamma   90.00
#
_symmetry.space_group_name_H-M   'P 1'
#
loop_
_entity.id
_entity.type
_entity.pdbx_description
1 polymer ?
#
loop_
_entity_poly.entity_id
_entity_poly.type
_entity_poly.pdbx_seq_one_letter_code
_entity_poly.pdbx_strand_id
1 'polypeptide(L)'
;MIPPCDPVILENNPQFGKLYLHITTNLLNADGSTRANDEQPTRKAVLEDLRGCRVRSASKNIKQQTLQQLAFDADNGLPDDYRDPLAVITLYLESSPSRLDLEDGDDHESAHAQALSLLASDIDAFYSIIPALVIPFSNALSSALEDLRAIANVGKRLDCAASAPAMPHTSTLSTRGRVRTSRNQSKVKPQAPLASQLRERLQNLRQIQLAQIPAARARMAVTAAKVLETRAEILKHTVVLLERVKHGALSRATKAKAEHLALVAQGVEAKLSIIKLDTAATLYTPEIVTALDRYRQHLQETRERLEERQGKVLEELKGYEGMDSTESHEPSARSNKEHFESGPMREIAQRGIIFEFASAQKTRSLSMADEALSIYDEIEIEDMTFDPNLQIYHYPCPCGDRFEIAIDDLRDGEDIAVCPSCSLMIRVIFEVSDLPKDGNQPAPGAVSVQA
;
A
#
# COMPACT_ATOMS: atom_id res chain seq x y z
N MET A 1 -17.24 -31.56 -12.79
CA MET A 1 -17.83 -32.84 -13.24
C MET A 1 -17.65 -32.99 -14.73
N ILE A 2 -17.08 -34.11 -15.19
CA ILE A 2 -16.97 -34.41 -16.61
C ILE A 2 -18.39 -34.62 -17.16
N PRO A 3 -18.83 -33.87 -18.20
CA PRO A 3 -20.18 -34.00 -18.72
C PRO A 3 -20.39 -35.43 -19.26
N PRO A 4 -21.51 -36.10 -18.92
CA PRO A 4 -21.79 -37.44 -19.40
C PRO A 4 -21.90 -37.43 -20.94
N CYS A 5 -21.18 -38.33 -21.60
CA CYS A 5 -21.21 -38.47 -23.05
C CYS A 5 -22.33 -39.43 -23.48
N ASP A 6 -23.03 -39.10 -24.57
CA ASP A 6 -24.14 -39.89 -25.11
C ASP A 6 -23.62 -41.26 -25.62
N PRO A 7 -24.20 -42.41 -25.18
CA PRO A 7 -23.75 -43.74 -25.58
C PRO A 7 -23.72 -43.95 -27.10
N VAL A 8 -24.59 -43.28 -27.86
CA VAL A 8 -24.65 -43.39 -29.33
C VAL A 8 -23.35 -42.89 -29.98
N ILE A 9 -22.71 -41.88 -29.39
CA ILE A 9 -21.45 -41.30 -29.89
C ILE A 9 -20.27 -42.25 -29.61
N LEU A 10 -20.31 -42.95 -28.49
CA LEU A 10 -19.29 -43.93 -28.10
C LEU A 10 -19.36 -45.21 -28.95
N GLU A 11 -20.56 -45.62 -29.37
CA GLU A 11 -20.78 -46.75 -30.28
C GLU A 11 -20.35 -46.45 -31.72
N ASN A 12 -20.68 -45.25 -32.22
CA ASN A 12 -20.32 -44.84 -33.58
C ASN A 12 -18.82 -44.58 -33.78
N ASN A 13 -18.08 -44.26 -32.71
CA ASN A 13 -16.65 -43.97 -32.77
C ASN A 13 -15.88 -44.80 -31.73
N PRO A 14 -15.55 -46.08 -32.03
CA PRO A 14 -14.95 -46.99 -31.05
C PRO A 14 -13.55 -46.55 -30.57
N GLN A 15 -12.82 -45.79 -31.38
CA GLN A 15 -11.53 -45.20 -30.98
C GLN A 15 -11.72 -44.10 -29.93
N PHE A 16 -12.72 -43.24 -30.12
CA PHE A 16 -13.09 -42.20 -29.15
C PHE A 16 -13.64 -42.81 -27.86
N GLY A 17 -14.44 -43.87 -27.95
CA GLY A 17 -14.94 -44.59 -26.77
C GLY A 17 -13.82 -45.16 -25.89
N LYS A 18 -12.79 -45.78 -26.51
CA LYS A 18 -11.59 -46.25 -25.80
C LYS A 18 -10.80 -45.13 -25.15
N LEU A 19 -10.65 -43.99 -25.83
CA LEU A 19 -9.98 -42.81 -25.29
C LEU A 19 -10.76 -42.21 -24.12
N TYR A 20 -12.08 -42.06 -24.25
CA TYR A 20 -12.95 -41.53 -23.21
C TYR A 20 -12.93 -42.41 -21.96
N LEU A 21 -13.00 -43.73 -22.13
CA LEU A 21 -12.82 -44.69 -21.04
C LEU A 21 -11.44 -44.51 -20.40
N HIS A 22 -10.36 -44.50 -21.19
CA HIS A 22 -9.01 -44.35 -20.65
C HIS A 22 -8.81 -43.03 -19.89
N ILE A 23 -9.35 -41.92 -20.39
CA ILE A 23 -9.26 -40.61 -19.73
C ILE A 23 -10.06 -40.61 -18.42
N THR A 24 -11.27 -41.15 -18.42
CA THR A 24 -12.16 -41.14 -17.23
C THR A 24 -11.77 -42.19 -16.18
N THR A 25 -11.14 -43.31 -16.58
CA THR A 25 -10.73 -44.36 -15.65
C THR A 25 -9.32 -44.20 -15.13
N ASN A 26 -8.38 -43.69 -15.94
CA ASN A 26 -6.95 -43.69 -15.59
C ASN A 26 -6.39 -42.29 -15.33
N LEU A 27 -6.87 -41.26 -16.06
CA LEU A 27 -6.22 -39.95 -16.05
C LEU A 27 -6.95 -38.90 -15.20
N LEU A 28 -8.29 -38.91 -15.18
CA LEU A 28 -9.09 -37.89 -14.52
C LEU A 28 -10.01 -38.45 -13.42
N ASN A 29 -10.31 -37.62 -12.43
CA ASN A 29 -11.35 -37.86 -11.43
C ASN A 29 -12.72 -37.37 -11.93
N ALA A 30 -13.80 -37.75 -11.22
CA ALA A 30 -15.16 -37.34 -11.55
C ALA A 30 -15.32 -35.80 -11.65
N ASP A 31 -14.52 -35.06 -10.88
CA ASP A 31 -14.52 -33.59 -10.89
C ASP A 31 -13.72 -32.96 -12.04
N GLY A 32 -12.94 -33.75 -12.77
CA GLY A 32 -12.07 -33.31 -13.86
C GLY A 32 -10.62 -33.00 -13.46
N SER A 33 -10.24 -33.27 -12.20
CA SER A 33 -8.83 -33.18 -11.77
C SER A 33 -8.01 -34.37 -12.26
N THR A 34 -6.71 -34.16 -12.49
CA THR A 34 -5.78 -35.21 -12.93
C THR A 34 -5.32 -36.09 -11.79
N ARG A 35 -5.51 -37.41 -11.92
CA ARG A 35 -5.09 -38.41 -10.91
C ARG A 35 -3.59 -38.42 -10.66
N ALA A 36 -2.77 -38.24 -11.70
CA ALA A 36 -1.32 -38.20 -11.58
C ALA A 36 -0.80 -37.09 -10.66
N ASN A 37 -1.50 -35.95 -10.59
CA ASN A 37 -1.15 -34.88 -9.67
C ASN A 37 -1.60 -35.21 -8.24
N ASP A 38 -2.75 -35.85 -8.07
CA ASP A 38 -3.27 -36.24 -6.75
C ASP A 38 -2.45 -37.37 -6.10
N GLU A 39 -1.69 -38.15 -6.88
CA GLU A 39 -0.75 -39.16 -6.39
C GLU A 39 0.57 -38.57 -5.86
N GLN A 40 0.92 -37.33 -6.23
CA GLN A 40 2.17 -36.70 -5.79
C GLN A 40 2.15 -36.42 -4.27
N PRO A 41 3.16 -36.87 -3.52
CA PRO A 41 3.18 -36.72 -2.06
C PRO A 41 3.23 -35.25 -1.61
N THR A 42 3.90 -34.39 -2.39
CA THR A 42 3.98 -32.94 -2.15
C THR A 42 2.61 -32.26 -2.25
N ARG A 43 1.80 -32.63 -3.25
CA ARG A 43 0.44 -32.09 -3.41
C ARG A 43 -0.49 -32.60 -2.32
N LYS A 44 -0.36 -33.87 -1.90
CA LYS A 44 -1.14 -34.42 -0.77
C LYS A 44 -0.86 -33.65 0.51
N ALA A 45 0.41 -33.37 0.82
CA ALA A 45 0.78 -32.55 1.98
C ALA A 45 0.13 -31.15 1.92
N VAL A 46 0.22 -30.47 0.77
CA VAL A 46 -0.43 -29.14 0.58
C VAL A 46 -1.95 -29.21 0.73
N LEU A 47 -2.60 -30.28 0.25
CA LEU A 47 -4.05 -30.45 0.40
C LEU A 47 -4.46 -30.73 1.85
N GLU A 48 -3.63 -31.44 2.62
CA GLU A 48 -3.83 -31.64 4.06
C GLU A 48 -3.66 -30.32 4.82
N ASP A 49 -2.63 -29.54 4.50
CA ASP A 49 -2.41 -28.20 5.06
C ASP A 49 -3.59 -27.26 4.74
N LEU A 50 -4.02 -27.25 3.48
CA LEU A 50 -5.17 -26.48 3.02
C LEU A 50 -6.45 -26.91 3.76
N ARG A 51 -6.68 -28.21 3.93
CA ARG A 51 -7.80 -28.73 4.72
C ARG A 51 -7.70 -28.25 6.18
N GLY A 52 -6.51 -28.28 6.77
CA GLY A 52 -6.25 -27.74 8.10
C GLY A 52 -6.61 -26.25 8.19
N CYS A 53 -6.17 -25.43 7.24
CA CYS A 53 -6.51 -24.01 7.14
C CYS A 53 -8.03 -23.79 6.99
N ARG A 54 -8.70 -24.56 6.13
CA ARG A 54 -10.16 -24.49 5.95
C ARG A 54 -10.91 -24.86 7.22
N VAL A 55 -10.49 -25.90 7.93
CA VAL A 55 -11.11 -26.30 9.20
C VAL A 55 -10.90 -25.23 10.27
N ARG A 56 -9.70 -24.64 10.36
CA ARG A 56 -9.43 -23.54 11.29
C ARG A 56 -10.29 -22.32 10.99
N SER A 57 -10.37 -21.89 9.73
CA SER A 57 -11.20 -20.78 9.28
C SER A 57 -12.69 -21.03 9.53
N ALA A 58 -13.19 -22.22 9.15
CA ALA A 58 -14.58 -22.61 9.39
C ALA A 58 -14.90 -22.66 10.88
N SER A 59 -14.01 -23.20 11.72
CA SER A 59 -14.21 -23.24 13.17
C SER A 59 -14.26 -21.84 13.78
N LYS A 60 -13.39 -20.92 13.34
CA LYS A 60 -13.41 -19.51 13.76
C LYS A 60 -14.74 -18.86 13.40
N ASN A 61 -15.19 -19.00 12.15
CA ASN A 61 -16.45 -18.43 11.68
C ASN A 61 -17.66 -18.99 12.42
N ILE A 62 -17.69 -20.31 12.66
CA ILE A 62 -18.76 -20.94 13.43
C ILE A 62 -18.80 -20.38 14.85
N LYS A 63 -17.64 -20.29 15.53
CA LYS A 63 -17.55 -19.72 16.88
C LYS A 63 -18.01 -18.26 16.92
N GLN A 64 -17.61 -17.45 15.94
CA GLN A 64 -17.98 -16.05 15.86
C GLN A 64 -19.49 -15.89 15.63
N GLN A 65 -20.06 -16.67 14.72
CA GLN A 65 -21.49 -16.64 14.42
C GLN A 65 -22.34 -17.12 15.61
N THR A 66 -21.90 -18.16 16.33
CA THR A 66 -22.62 -18.61 17.53
C THR A 66 -22.49 -17.62 18.67
N LEU A 67 -21.34 -16.94 18.84
CA LEU A 67 -21.20 -15.83 19.79
C LEU A 67 -22.15 -14.68 19.45
N GLN A 68 -22.30 -14.35 18.16
CA GLN A 68 -23.23 -13.32 17.69
C GLN A 68 -24.70 -13.66 18.01
N GLN A 69 -25.12 -14.89 17.73
CA GLN A 69 -26.46 -15.37 18.11
C GLN A 69 -26.67 -15.27 19.63
N LEU A 70 -25.67 -15.68 20.43
CA LEU A 70 -25.71 -15.57 21.88
C LEU A 70 -25.58 -14.14 22.41
N ALA A 71 -25.07 -13.18 21.64
CA ALA A 71 -24.99 -11.78 22.02
C ALA A 71 -26.32 -11.06 21.78
N PHE A 72 -26.97 -11.33 20.63
CA PHE A 72 -28.10 -10.52 20.16
C PHE A 72 -29.48 -11.19 20.25
N ASP A 73 -29.58 -12.52 20.35
CA ASP A 73 -30.89 -13.20 20.43
C ASP A 73 -31.33 -13.38 21.89
N ALA A 74 -32.47 -12.80 22.26
CA ALA A 74 -32.99 -12.79 23.64
C ALA A 74 -33.34 -14.18 24.21
N ASP A 75 -33.57 -15.19 23.36
CA ASP A 75 -34.14 -16.49 23.74
C ASP A 75 -33.12 -17.56 24.19
N ASN A 76 -31.83 -17.21 24.24
CA ASN A 76 -30.74 -18.18 24.44
C ASN A 76 -30.41 -18.53 25.90
N GLY A 77 -31.23 -18.08 26.87
CA GLY A 77 -31.09 -18.44 28.28
C GLY A 77 -29.85 -17.86 29.00
N LEU A 78 -29.16 -16.91 28.37
CA LEU A 78 -28.08 -16.15 28.99
C LEU A 78 -28.67 -14.95 29.77
N PRO A 79 -28.31 -14.77 31.06
CA PRO A 79 -28.70 -13.59 31.83
C PRO A 79 -28.28 -12.28 31.16
N ASP A 80 -29.12 -11.27 31.24
CA ASP A 80 -28.92 -9.97 30.57
C ASP A 80 -27.61 -9.29 31.01
N ASP A 81 -27.15 -9.52 32.25
CA ASP A 81 -25.92 -8.97 32.81
C ASP A 81 -24.63 -9.35 32.03
N TYR A 82 -24.68 -10.42 31.23
CA TYR A 82 -23.53 -10.93 30.47
C TYR A 82 -23.59 -10.58 28.98
N ARG A 83 -24.66 -9.91 28.53
CA ARG A 83 -24.88 -9.56 27.12
C ARG A 83 -24.00 -8.42 26.66
N ASP A 84 -23.81 -7.40 27.51
CA ASP A 84 -23.08 -6.20 27.12
C ASP A 84 -21.58 -6.48 26.84
N PRO A 85 -20.83 -7.16 27.73
CA PRO A 85 -19.43 -7.50 27.45
C PRO A 85 -19.28 -8.45 26.25
N LEU A 86 -20.24 -9.38 26.09
CA LEU A 86 -20.29 -10.32 24.98
C LEU A 86 -20.55 -9.61 23.64
N ALA A 87 -21.45 -8.63 23.62
CA ALA A 87 -21.76 -7.85 22.42
C ALA A 87 -20.58 -6.97 22.00
N VAL A 88 -19.92 -6.30 22.95
CA VAL A 88 -18.73 -5.47 22.68
C VAL A 88 -17.61 -6.30 22.04
N ILE A 89 -17.32 -7.48 22.59
CA ILE A 89 -16.28 -8.37 22.05
C ILE A 89 -16.68 -8.96 20.70
N THR A 90 -17.95 -9.31 20.52
CA THR A 90 -18.43 -9.83 19.23
C THR A 90 -18.29 -8.77 18.14
N LEU A 91 -18.68 -7.52 18.41
CA LEU A 91 -18.52 -6.39 17.49
C LEU A 91 -17.04 -6.11 17.18
N TYR A 92 -16.17 -6.21 18.18
CA TYR A 92 -14.72 -6.07 17.99
C TYR A 92 -14.12 -7.16 17.08
N LEU A 93 -14.57 -8.41 17.24
CA LEU A 93 -14.16 -9.54 16.40
C LEU A 93 -14.70 -9.45 14.96
N GLU A 94 -15.89 -8.84 14.76
CA GLU A 94 -16.48 -8.59 13.45
C GLU A 94 -15.82 -7.41 12.72
N SER A 95 -15.44 -6.36 13.44
CA SER A 95 -14.76 -5.19 12.88
C SER A 95 -13.28 -5.45 12.55
N SER A 96 -12.70 -6.54 13.05
CA SER A 96 -11.27 -6.86 12.90
C SER A 96 -11.01 -8.14 12.06
N PRO A 97 -11.50 -8.24 10.80
CA PRO A 97 -11.49 -9.50 10.06
C PRO A 97 -10.12 -9.95 9.51
N SER A 98 -9.11 -9.07 9.46
CA SER A 98 -7.89 -9.30 8.66
C SER A 98 -6.56 -9.28 9.42
N ARG A 99 -6.55 -9.22 10.75
CA ARG A 99 -5.33 -8.84 11.48
C ARG A 99 -4.72 -9.87 12.43
N LEU A 100 -5.27 -11.07 12.47
CA LEU A 100 -4.68 -12.21 13.19
C LEU A 100 -3.74 -13.07 12.30
N ASP A 101 -3.56 -12.70 11.04
CA ASP A 101 -2.79 -13.47 10.04
C ASP A 101 -1.58 -12.69 9.46
N LEU A 102 -1.20 -11.53 10.02
CA LEU A 102 0.00 -10.79 9.61
C LEU A 102 1.00 -10.74 10.78
N GLU A 103 1.93 -11.68 10.77
CA GLU A 103 3.27 -11.46 11.32
C GLU A 103 4.01 -10.52 10.33
N ASP A 104 4.70 -9.52 10.88
CA ASP A 104 5.52 -8.47 10.22
C ASP A 104 4.81 -7.29 9.51
N GLY A 105 4.89 -6.13 10.16
CA GLY A 105 4.59 -4.80 9.60
C GLY A 105 4.44 -3.75 10.71
N ASP A 106 5.55 -3.10 11.08
CA ASP A 106 5.73 -2.22 12.27
C ASP A 106 4.84 -0.95 12.34
N ASP A 107 4.07 -0.61 11.30
CA ASP A 107 3.40 0.71 11.25
C ASP A 107 1.97 0.76 11.80
N HIS A 108 1.41 -0.37 12.27
CA HIS A 108 0.03 -0.40 12.77
C HIS A 108 -0.14 -0.85 14.23
N GLU A 109 0.92 -1.23 14.93
CA GLU A 109 0.85 -1.77 16.31
C GLU A 109 0.24 -0.77 17.32
N SER A 110 0.51 0.53 17.15
CA SER A 110 0.07 1.59 18.08
C SER A 110 -1.46 1.65 18.27
N ALA A 111 -2.23 1.65 17.18
CA ALA A 111 -3.69 1.77 17.25
C ALA A 111 -4.35 0.49 17.82
N HIS A 112 -3.75 -0.67 17.59
CA HIS A 112 -4.23 -1.94 18.14
C HIS A 112 -3.92 -2.08 19.62
N ALA A 113 -2.70 -1.69 20.04
CA ALA A 113 -2.33 -1.64 21.45
C ALA A 113 -3.24 -0.70 22.24
N GLN A 114 -3.64 0.43 21.64
CA GLN A 114 -4.58 1.36 22.25
C GLN A 114 -6.01 0.78 22.36
N ALA A 115 -6.50 0.09 21.32
CA ALA A 115 -7.81 -0.58 21.37
C ALA A 115 -7.85 -1.73 22.38
N LEU A 116 -6.78 -2.53 22.47
CA LEU A 116 -6.66 -3.60 23.47
C LEU A 116 -6.56 -3.04 24.89
N SER A 117 -5.89 -1.90 25.07
CA SER A 117 -5.84 -1.20 26.36
C SER A 117 -7.20 -0.65 26.79
N LEU A 118 -8.04 -0.22 25.84
CA LEU A 118 -9.40 0.25 26.11
C LEU A 118 -10.36 -0.90 26.42
N LEU A 119 -10.19 -2.06 25.77
CA LEU A 119 -11.04 -3.24 25.94
C LEU A 119 -10.55 -4.19 27.05
N ALA A 120 -9.44 -3.90 27.73
CA ALA A 120 -8.84 -4.79 28.73
C ALA A 120 -9.83 -5.23 29.82
N SER A 121 -10.64 -4.28 30.33
CA SER A 121 -11.68 -4.57 31.32
C SER A 121 -12.80 -5.46 30.78
N ASP A 122 -13.19 -5.27 29.51
CA ASP A 122 -14.25 -6.05 28.88
C ASP A 122 -13.76 -7.47 28.54
N ILE A 123 -12.49 -7.60 28.16
CA ILE A 123 -11.82 -8.88 27.92
C ILE A 123 -11.74 -9.70 29.22
N ASP A 124 -11.34 -9.09 30.33
CA ASP A 124 -11.31 -9.75 31.64
C ASP A 124 -12.72 -10.14 32.11
N ALA A 125 -13.70 -9.26 31.91
CA ALA A 125 -15.11 -9.57 32.16
C ALA A 125 -15.56 -10.77 31.32
N PHE A 126 -15.20 -10.83 30.04
CA PHE A 126 -15.54 -11.97 29.18
C PHE A 126 -14.91 -13.28 29.61
N TYR A 127 -13.64 -13.29 30.04
CA TYR A 127 -13.01 -14.50 30.58
C TYR A 127 -13.76 -15.04 31.80
N SER A 128 -14.34 -14.17 32.62
CA SER A 128 -15.19 -14.60 33.74
C SER A 128 -16.55 -15.17 33.32
N ILE A 129 -17.03 -14.81 32.12
CA ILE A 129 -18.32 -15.22 31.54
C ILE A 129 -18.20 -16.56 30.77
N ILE A 130 -17.01 -16.93 30.29
CA ILE A 130 -16.78 -18.17 29.52
C ILE A 130 -17.43 -19.42 30.15
N PRO A 131 -17.31 -19.70 31.46
CA PRO A 131 -17.93 -20.87 32.07
C PRO A 131 -19.46 -20.89 31.96
N ALA A 132 -20.10 -19.71 32.01
CA ALA A 132 -21.55 -19.57 31.87
C ALA A 132 -22.01 -19.70 30.41
N LEU A 133 -21.14 -19.40 29.44
CA LEU A 133 -21.43 -19.50 28.01
C LEU A 133 -21.39 -20.93 27.47
N VAL A 134 -20.65 -21.84 28.11
CA VAL A 134 -20.43 -23.21 27.59
C VAL A 134 -21.75 -23.94 27.29
N ILE A 135 -22.74 -23.84 28.18
CA ILE A 135 -24.01 -24.57 28.06
C ILE A 135 -24.88 -23.96 26.94
N PRO A 136 -25.19 -22.65 26.92
CA PRO A 136 -25.91 -22.02 25.80
C PRO A 136 -25.22 -22.23 24.46
N PHE A 137 -23.89 -22.15 24.42
CA PHE A 137 -23.09 -22.34 23.21
C PHE A 137 -23.18 -23.77 22.66
N SER A 138 -23.09 -24.78 23.52
CA SER A 138 -23.27 -26.18 23.14
C SER A 138 -24.69 -26.46 22.62
N ASN A 139 -25.70 -25.86 23.25
CA ASN A 139 -27.09 -26.00 22.83
C ASN A 139 -27.35 -25.36 21.45
N ALA A 140 -26.80 -24.16 21.20
CA ALA A 140 -26.90 -23.48 19.91
C ALA A 140 -26.25 -24.32 18.78
N LEU A 141 -25.06 -24.87 19.03
CA LEU A 141 -24.40 -25.78 18.08
C LEU A 141 -25.20 -27.06 17.84
N SER A 142 -25.77 -27.64 18.90
CA SER A 142 -26.58 -28.85 18.79
C SER A 142 -27.86 -28.60 17.97
N SER A 143 -28.53 -27.47 18.19
CA SER A 143 -29.68 -27.03 17.38
C SER A 143 -29.30 -26.85 15.92
N ALA A 144 -28.20 -26.15 15.64
CA ALA A 144 -27.73 -25.95 14.27
C ALA A 144 -27.39 -27.28 13.57
N LEU A 145 -26.83 -28.25 14.30
CA LEU A 145 -26.58 -29.59 13.76
C LEU A 145 -27.88 -30.37 13.50
N GLU A 146 -28.89 -30.23 14.36
CA GLU A 146 -30.22 -30.82 14.16
C GLU A 146 -30.91 -30.22 12.93
N ASP A 147 -30.84 -28.90 12.75
CA ASP A 147 -31.39 -28.21 11.58
C ASP A 147 -30.69 -28.65 10.28
N LEU A 148 -29.36 -28.72 10.26
CA LEU A 148 -28.60 -29.22 9.11
C LEU A 148 -28.94 -30.69 8.81
N ARG A 149 -29.11 -31.52 9.84
CA ARG A 149 -29.53 -32.92 9.68
C ARG A 149 -30.96 -33.01 9.13
N ALA A 150 -31.86 -32.12 9.55
CA ALA A 150 -33.22 -32.05 9.02
C ALA A 150 -33.20 -31.68 7.52
N ILE A 151 -32.41 -30.68 7.13
CA ILE A 151 -32.26 -30.25 5.73
C ILE A 151 -31.65 -31.38 4.87
N ALA A 152 -30.58 -32.02 5.34
CA ALA A 152 -29.94 -33.12 4.62
C ALA A 152 -30.87 -34.35 4.45
N ASN A 153 -31.71 -34.63 5.45
CA ASN A 153 -32.66 -35.75 5.40
C ASN A 153 -33.89 -35.47 4.52
N VAL A 154 -34.25 -34.21 4.25
CA VAL A 154 -35.31 -33.87 3.30
C VAL A 154 -34.91 -34.27 1.87
N GLY A 155 -33.64 -34.10 1.49
CA GLY A 155 -33.13 -34.55 0.19
C GLY A 155 -33.23 -36.07 0.00
N LYS A 156 -33.01 -36.84 1.06
CA LYS A 156 -33.08 -38.32 1.04
C LYS A 156 -34.51 -38.87 0.98
N ARG A 157 -35.53 -38.06 1.29
CA ARG A 157 -36.94 -38.47 1.22
C ARG A 157 -37.55 -38.33 -0.17
N LEU A 158 -36.94 -37.57 -1.07
CA LEU A 158 -37.42 -37.44 -2.46
C LEU A 158 -37.14 -38.69 -3.31
N ASP A 159 -36.14 -39.50 -2.94
CA ASP A 159 -35.79 -40.73 -3.67
C ASP A 159 -36.54 -42.00 -3.18
N CYS A 160 -37.42 -41.88 -2.17
CA CYS A 160 -38.19 -43.01 -1.63
C CYS A 160 -39.70 -42.70 -1.46
N ALA A 161 -40.24 -41.78 -2.27
CA ALA A 161 -41.66 -41.42 -2.25
C ALA A 161 -42.55 -42.33 -3.14
N ALA A 162 -42.37 -43.65 -3.03
CA ALA A 162 -43.24 -44.62 -3.71
C ALA A 162 -43.58 -45.80 -2.78
N SER A 163 -44.18 -45.53 -1.63
CA SER A 163 -45.11 -46.43 -0.89
C SER A 163 -45.70 -45.69 0.31
N ALA A 164 -47.03 -45.74 0.43
CA ALA A 164 -47.93 -44.96 1.30
C ALA A 164 -47.85 -45.34 2.81
N PRO A 165 -48.79 -44.97 3.73
CA PRO A 165 -49.81 -43.91 3.76
C PRO A 165 -49.82 -43.06 5.08
N ALA A 166 -50.72 -42.08 5.10
CA ALA A 166 -51.18 -41.16 6.14
C ALA A 166 -51.14 -41.57 7.64
N MET A 167 -50.63 -40.61 8.47
CA MET A 167 -51.14 -40.03 9.75
C MET A 167 -51.88 -40.93 10.78
N PRO A 168 -51.74 -40.75 12.12
CA PRO A 168 -52.03 -39.45 12.76
C PRO A 168 -51.28 -39.05 14.06
N HIS A 169 -51.40 -37.74 14.32
CA HIS A 169 -51.30 -36.97 15.55
C HIS A 169 -51.15 -37.69 16.90
N THR A 170 -50.22 -37.20 17.74
CA THR A 170 -50.44 -36.99 19.18
C THR A 170 -49.60 -35.83 19.71
N SER A 171 -50.31 -34.84 20.25
CA SER A 171 -49.78 -33.70 21.00
C SER A 171 -49.57 -34.14 22.45
N THR A 172 -48.36 -34.01 22.99
CA THR A 172 -48.11 -34.16 24.42
C THR A 172 -47.76 -32.80 25.02
N LEU A 173 -48.74 -32.22 25.71
CA LEU A 173 -48.54 -31.17 26.70
C LEU A 173 -47.54 -31.64 27.77
N SER A 174 -46.62 -30.77 28.17
CA SER A 174 -45.90 -30.90 29.44
C SER A 174 -46.16 -29.67 30.31
N THR A 175 -46.79 -29.95 31.44
CA THR A 175 -47.15 -29.10 32.57
C THR A 175 -45.95 -28.49 33.29
N ARG A 176 -45.97 -27.17 33.56
CA ARG A 176 -45.26 -26.54 34.68
C ARG A 176 -46.07 -25.38 35.29
N GLY A 177 -46.13 -25.35 36.62
CA GLY A 177 -46.14 -24.10 37.40
C GLY A 177 -47.41 -23.71 38.14
N ARG A 178 -47.54 -24.12 39.40
CA ARG A 178 -48.48 -23.57 40.40
C ARG A 178 -47.77 -22.46 41.19
N VAL A 179 -48.29 -21.23 41.20
CA VAL A 179 -48.21 -20.31 42.37
C VAL A 179 -49.44 -19.41 42.38
N ARG A 180 -50.22 -19.48 43.46
CA ARG A 180 -51.22 -18.47 43.86
C ARG A 180 -50.55 -17.56 44.88
N THR A 181 -50.59 -16.25 44.66
CA THR A 181 -51.14 -15.21 45.56
C THR A 181 -50.71 -13.81 45.06
N SER A 182 -51.67 -12.96 44.72
CA SER A 182 -51.85 -11.65 45.36
C SER A 182 -52.89 -10.84 44.60
N ARG A 183 -53.72 -10.17 45.37
CA ARG A 183 -55.00 -9.56 45.05
C ARG A 183 -54.75 -8.08 44.80
N ASN A 184 -54.62 -7.67 43.54
CA ASN A 184 -54.67 -6.25 43.17
C ASN A 184 -55.81 -6.01 42.19
N GLN A 185 -56.83 -5.30 42.68
CA GLN A 185 -57.97 -4.83 41.91
C GLN A 185 -57.48 -3.77 40.91
N SER A 186 -57.49 -4.11 39.62
CA SER A 186 -57.39 -3.14 38.53
C SER A 186 -58.71 -3.14 37.76
N LYS A 187 -59.20 -1.95 37.46
CA LYS A 187 -60.47 -1.68 36.77
C LYS A 187 -60.54 -2.46 35.44
N VAL A 188 -61.47 -3.40 35.35
CA VAL A 188 -61.74 -4.20 34.13
C VAL A 188 -62.46 -3.33 33.10
N LYS A 189 -61.77 -3.04 31.99
CA LYS A 189 -62.37 -2.58 30.73
C LYS A 189 -62.99 -3.81 30.05
N PRO A 190 -64.19 -3.74 29.43
CA PRO A 190 -64.84 -4.91 28.85
C PRO A 190 -63.95 -5.49 27.74
N GLN A 191 -63.45 -6.71 27.96
CA GLN A 191 -62.68 -7.44 26.95
C GLN A 191 -63.64 -7.91 25.86
N ALA A 192 -63.35 -7.55 24.60
CA ALA A 192 -64.01 -8.13 23.45
C ALA A 192 -63.83 -9.67 23.47
N PRO A 193 -64.80 -10.47 23.00
CA PRO A 193 -64.75 -11.92 23.13
C PRO A 193 -63.49 -12.45 22.43
N LEU A 194 -62.65 -13.21 23.15
CA LEU A 194 -61.36 -13.77 22.70
C LEU A 194 -61.43 -14.42 21.30
N ALA A 195 -62.58 -15.00 20.94
CA ALA A 195 -62.83 -15.60 19.63
C ALA A 195 -62.77 -14.58 18.46
N SER A 196 -63.18 -13.33 18.68
CA SER A 196 -63.12 -12.26 17.67
C SER A 196 -61.68 -11.79 17.43
N GLN A 197 -60.91 -11.61 18.50
CA GLN A 197 -59.48 -11.25 18.43
C GLN A 197 -58.64 -12.36 17.80
N LEU A 198 -58.96 -13.63 18.09
CA LEU A 198 -58.26 -14.77 17.50
C LEU A 198 -58.59 -14.92 16.01
N ARG A 199 -59.85 -14.68 15.62
CA ARG A 199 -60.28 -14.68 14.21
C ARG A 199 -59.61 -13.56 13.41
N GLU A 200 -59.54 -12.35 13.97
CA GLU A 200 -58.86 -11.20 13.36
C GLU A 200 -57.36 -11.47 13.21
N ARG A 201 -56.70 -12.01 14.25
CA ARG A 201 -55.28 -12.42 14.15
C ARG A 201 -55.05 -13.50 13.09
N LEU A 202 -55.92 -14.51 12.99
CA LEU A 202 -55.82 -15.53 11.96
C LEU A 202 -56.04 -14.96 10.55
N GLN A 203 -56.95 -14.01 10.38
CA GLN A 203 -57.15 -13.31 9.11
C GLN A 203 -55.92 -12.48 8.72
N ASN A 204 -55.34 -11.74 9.67
CA ASN A 204 -54.11 -10.98 9.45
C ASN A 204 -52.92 -11.90 9.10
N LEU A 205 -52.76 -13.02 9.82
CA LEU A 205 -51.71 -14.01 9.50
C LEU A 205 -51.90 -14.60 8.10
N ARG A 206 -53.13 -14.93 7.70
CA ARG A 206 -53.42 -15.40 6.34
C ARG A 206 -53.14 -14.34 5.29
N GLN A 207 -53.45 -13.08 5.55
CA GLN A 207 -53.15 -11.98 4.63
C GLN A 207 -51.64 -11.78 4.46
N ILE A 208 -50.87 -11.89 5.54
CA ILE A 208 -49.41 -11.85 5.49
C ILE A 208 -48.88 -13.04 4.68
N GLN A 209 -49.36 -14.25 4.96
CA GLN A 209 -48.89 -15.48 4.31
C GLN A 209 -49.24 -15.55 2.82
N LEU A 210 -50.45 -15.15 2.44
CA LEU A 210 -50.95 -15.35 1.08
C LEU A 210 -50.69 -14.15 0.16
N ALA A 211 -50.62 -12.93 0.70
CA ALA A 211 -50.45 -11.73 -0.12
C ALA A 211 -49.08 -11.08 0.07
N GLN A 212 -48.70 -10.78 1.32
CA GLN A 212 -47.53 -9.92 1.57
C GLN A 212 -46.21 -10.66 1.33
N ILE A 213 -46.06 -11.89 1.81
CA ILE A 213 -44.81 -12.67 1.63
C ILE A 213 -44.56 -13.00 0.15
N PRO A 214 -45.54 -13.52 -0.63
CA PRO A 214 -45.32 -13.77 -2.05
C PRO A 214 -45.02 -12.49 -2.85
N ALA A 215 -45.70 -11.38 -2.55
CA ALA A 215 -45.43 -10.09 -3.19
C ALA A 215 -44.04 -9.54 -2.84
N ALA A 216 -43.57 -9.72 -1.60
CA ALA A 216 -42.21 -9.35 -1.20
C ALA A 216 -41.16 -10.22 -1.91
N ARG A 217 -41.37 -11.54 -1.99
CA ARG A 217 -40.48 -12.46 -2.72
C ARG A 217 -40.43 -12.15 -4.21
N ALA A 218 -41.56 -11.84 -4.83
CA ALA A 218 -41.62 -11.45 -6.24
C ALA A 218 -40.85 -10.15 -6.49
N ARG A 219 -41.05 -9.13 -5.64
CA ARG A 219 -40.28 -7.87 -5.72
C ARG A 219 -38.79 -8.10 -5.56
N MET A 220 -38.39 -8.93 -4.59
CA MET A 220 -36.99 -9.28 -4.35
C MET A 220 -36.36 -10.02 -5.55
N ALA A 221 -37.10 -10.95 -6.16
CA ALA A 221 -36.64 -11.64 -7.37
C ALA A 221 -36.47 -10.68 -8.55
N VAL A 222 -37.40 -9.74 -8.75
CA VAL A 222 -37.29 -8.71 -9.80
C VAL A 222 -36.11 -7.79 -9.55
N THR A 223 -35.87 -7.34 -8.31
CA THR A 223 -34.70 -6.51 -8.00
C THR A 223 -33.40 -7.29 -8.17
N ALA A 224 -33.36 -8.56 -7.78
CA ALA A 224 -32.18 -9.41 -7.99
C ALA A 224 -31.88 -9.60 -9.48
N ALA A 225 -32.91 -9.81 -10.31
CA ALA A 225 -32.75 -9.90 -11.76
C ALA A 225 -32.18 -8.59 -12.35
N LYS A 226 -32.69 -7.43 -11.93
CA LYS A 226 -32.16 -6.13 -12.34
C LYS A 226 -30.71 -5.92 -11.93
N VAL A 227 -30.32 -6.32 -10.72
CA VAL A 227 -28.92 -6.22 -10.26
C VAL A 227 -28.00 -7.13 -11.08
N LEU A 228 -28.47 -8.32 -11.46
CA LEU A 228 -27.69 -9.21 -12.33
C LEU A 228 -27.56 -8.64 -13.76
N GLU A 229 -28.61 -8.00 -14.27
CA GLU A 229 -28.59 -7.31 -15.56
C GLU A 229 -27.59 -6.16 -15.57
N THR A 230 -27.64 -5.26 -14.58
CA THR A 230 -26.67 -4.16 -14.47
C THR A 230 -25.24 -4.68 -14.29
N ARG A 231 -25.05 -5.76 -13.52
CA ARG A 231 -23.74 -6.40 -13.40
C ARG A 231 -23.24 -6.92 -14.75
N ALA A 232 -24.11 -7.54 -15.55
CA ALA A 232 -23.74 -8.03 -16.88
C ALA A 232 -23.36 -6.88 -17.82
N GLU A 233 -24.07 -5.75 -17.77
CA GLU A 233 -23.74 -4.54 -18.53
C GLU A 233 -22.37 -3.98 -18.13
N ILE A 234 -22.10 -3.85 -16.82
CA ILE A 234 -20.81 -3.39 -16.32
C ILE A 234 -19.69 -4.31 -16.81
N LEU A 235 -19.86 -5.63 -16.72
CA LEU A 235 -18.88 -6.60 -17.22
C LEU A 235 -18.64 -6.47 -18.72
N LYS A 236 -19.68 -6.22 -19.51
CA LYS A 236 -19.54 -5.98 -20.95
C LYS A 236 -18.70 -4.72 -21.22
N HIS A 237 -18.98 -3.62 -20.50
CA HIS A 237 -18.23 -2.38 -20.65
C HIS A 237 -16.76 -2.53 -20.23
N THR A 238 -16.47 -3.23 -19.14
CA THR A 238 -15.09 -3.46 -18.68
C THR A 238 -14.30 -4.31 -19.68
N VAL A 239 -14.91 -5.35 -20.25
CA VAL A 239 -14.27 -6.17 -21.31
C VAL A 239 -13.94 -5.30 -22.52
N VAL A 240 -14.87 -4.49 -23.01
CA VAL A 240 -14.62 -3.59 -24.15
C VAL A 240 -13.52 -2.57 -23.86
N LEU A 241 -13.46 -2.01 -22.65
CA LEU A 241 -12.38 -1.10 -22.24
C LEU A 241 -11.03 -1.82 -22.20
N LEU A 242 -10.97 -3.03 -21.65
CA LEU A 242 -9.75 -3.82 -21.63
C LEU A 242 -9.29 -4.18 -23.04
N GLU A 243 -10.21 -4.52 -23.93
CA GLU A 243 -9.93 -4.77 -25.36
C GLU A 243 -9.45 -3.52 -26.10
N ARG A 244 -9.92 -2.31 -25.75
CA ARG A 244 -9.46 -1.09 -26.40
C ARG A 244 -8.11 -0.60 -25.87
N VAL A 245 -7.92 -0.66 -24.55
CA VAL A 245 -6.78 -0.02 -23.89
C VAL A 245 -5.58 -0.96 -23.74
N LYS A 246 -5.81 -2.19 -23.27
CA LYS A 246 -4.71 -3.14 -22.95
C LYS A 246 -4.51 -4.17 -24.03
N HIS A 247 -5.60 -4.76 -24.52
CA HIS A 247 -5.58 -5.87 -25.47
C HIS A 247 -6.02 -5.44 -26.88
N GLY A 248 -5.89 -4.16 -27.21
CA GLY A 248 -6.20 -3.65 -28.54
C GLY A 248 -5.13 -4.08 -29.55
N ALA A 249 -5.51 -4.17 -30.82
CA ALA A 249 -4.51 -4.38 -31.88
C ALA A 249 -3.46 -3.26 -31.89
N LEU A 250 -3.91 -2.02 -31.69
CA LEU A 250 -3.03 -0.85 -31.61
C LEU A 250 -2.16 -0.85 -30.35
N SER A 251 -2.73 -1.14 -29.17
CA SER A 251 -1.95 -1.21 -27.91
C SER A 251 -0.93 -2.35 -27.91
N ARG A 252 -1.26 -3.50 -28.51
CA ARG A 252 -0.30 -4.60 -28.70
C ARG A 252 0.81 -4.22 -29.68
N ALA A 253 0.47 -3.56 -30.79
CA ALA A 253 1.46 -3.12 -31.77
C ALA A 253 2.40 -2.04 -31.20
N THR A 254 1.89 -1.07 -30.45
CA THR A 254 2.72 -0.05 -29.79
C THR A 254 3.61 -0.66 -28.71
N LYS A 255 3.07 -1.59 -27.89
CA LYS A 255 3.86 -2.33 -26.90
C LYS A 255 4.99 -3.13 -27.55
N ALA A 256 4.69 -3.92 -28.58
CA ALA A 256 5.71 -4.71 -29.29
C ALA A 256 6.76 -3.80 -29.95
N LYS A 257 6.35 -2.65 -30.49
CA LYS A 257 7.28 -1.66 -31.05
C LYS A 257 8.18 -1.05 -29.96
N ALA A 258 7.61 -0.70 -28.80
CA ALA A 258 8.38 -0.17 -27.68
C ALA A 258 9.40 -1.21 -27.16
N GLU A 259 8.98 -2.47 -26.99
CA GLU A 259 9.87 -3.57 -26.60
C GLU A 259 11.00 -3.79 -27.62
N HIS A 260 10.67 -3.77 -28.92
CA HIS A 260 11.68 -3.86 -29.97
C HIS A 260 12.68 -2.69 -29.91
N LEU A 261 12.20 -1.45 -29.76
CA LEU A 261 13.07 -0.27 -29.66
C LEU A 261 13.94 -0.32 -28.40
N ALA A 262 13.41 -0.80 -27.27
CA ALA A 262 14.17 -0.98 -26.04
C ALA A 262 15.30 -2.00 -26.22
N LEU A 263 15.04 -3.14 -26.87
CA LEU A 263 16.07 -4.13 -27.18
C LEU A 263 17.12 -3.58 -28.16
N VAL A 264 16.70 -2.80 -29.16
CA VAL A 264 17.64 -2.11 -30.07
C VAL A 264 18.52 -1.13 -29.29
N ALA A 265 17.95 -0.34 -28.37
CA ALA A 265 18.70 0.60 -27.54
C ALA A 265 19.73 -0.13 -26.66
N GLN A 266 19.35 -1.21 -25.99
CA GLN A 266 20.26 -2.06 -25.23
C GLN A 266 21.39 -2.64 -26.11
N GLY A 267 21.06 -3.06 -27.33
CA GLY A 267 22.05 -3.54 -28.29
C GLY A 267 23.04 -2.44 -28.73
N VAL A 268 22.57 -1.20 -28.87
CA VAL A 268 23.43 -0.04 -29.17
C VAL A 268 24.30 0.31 -27.98
N GLU A 269 23.76 0.32 -26.77
CA GLU A 269 24.53 0.56 -25.54
C GLU A 269 25.66 -0.46 -25.37
N ALA A 270 25.38 -1.74 -25.59
CA ALA A 270 26.39 -2.79 -25.57
C ALA A 270 27.46 -2.61 -26.66
N LYS A 271 27.09 -2.11 -27.84
CA LYS A 271 28.09 -1.77 -28.88
C LYS A 271 28.94 -0.58 -28.49
N LEU A 272 28.34 0.46 -27.90
CA LEU A 272 29.06 1.64 -27.43
C LEU A 272 30.03 1.28 -26.30
N SER A 273 29.68 0.37 -25.40
CA SER A 273 30.58 -0.09 -24.35
C SER A 273 31.79 -0.85 -24.93
N ILE A 274 31.58 -1.69 -25.95
CA ILE A 274 32.67 -2.35 -26.67
C ILE A 274 33.59 -1.33 -27.35
N ILE A 275 33.02 -0.36 -28.08
CA ILE A 275 33.81 0.70 -28.75
C ILE A 275 34.57 1.53 -27.71
N LYS A 276 33.98 1.82 -26.56
CA LYS A 276 34.65 2.51 -25.45
C LYS A 276 35.85 1.71 -24.95
N LEU A 277 35.72 0.41 -24.77
CA LEU A 277 36.83 -0.43 -24.33
C LEU A 277 37.92 -0.56 -25.41
N ASP A 278 37.53 -0.65 -26.67
CA ASP A 278 38.46 -0.73 -27.80
C ASP A 278 39.25 0.59 -27.95
N THR A 279 38.55 1.73 -27.92
CA THR A 279 39.20 3.06 -27.93
C THR A 279 40.09 3.26 -26.70
N ALA A 280 39.66 2.84 -25.51
CA ALA A 280 40.52 2.86 -24.32
C ALA A 280 41.76 1.98 -24.50
N ALA A 281 41.64 0.79 -25.09
CA ALA A 281 42.80 -0.06 -25.38
C ALA A 281 43.77 0.58 -26.38
N THR A 282 43.25 1.34 -27.37
CA THR A 282 44.10 2.07 -28.32
C THR A 282 44.81 3.28 -27.70
N LEU A 283 44.16 3.99 -26.76
CA LEU A 283 44.72 5.18 -26.12
C LEU A 283 45.66 4.84 -24.95
N TYR A 284 45.32 3.80 -24.17
CA TYR A 284 46.10 3.34 -23.02
C TYR A 284 46.93 2.12 -23.38
N THR A 285 47.90 2.31 -24.27
CA THR A 285 48.93 1.31 -24.51
C THR A 285 49.78 1.11 -23.25
N PRO A 286 50.36 -0.08 -23.02
CA PRO A 286 51.19 -0.34 -21.84
C PRO A 286 52.39 0.62 -21.74
N GLU A 287 52.88 1.09 -22.88
CA GLU A 287 53.95 2.11 -22.95
C GLU A 287 53.48 3.47 -22.41
N ILE A 288 52.26 3.90 -22.77
CA ILE A 288 51.68 5.15 -22.27
C ILE A 288 51.37 5.04 -20.78
N VAL A 289 50.82 3.91 -20.33
CA VAL A 289 50.54 3.68 -18.90
C VAL A 289 51.83 3.72 -18.08
N THR A 290 52.89 3.02 -18.53
CA THR A 290 54.18 3.06 -17.83
C THR A 290 54.84 4.43 -17.88
N ALA A 291 54.66 5.22 -18.95
CA ALA A 291 55.14 6.59 -19.02
C ALA A 291 54.39 7.51 -18.04
N LEU A 292 53.05 7.37 -17.93
CA LEU A 292 52.23 8.08 -16.96
C LEU A 292 52.61 7.72 -15.51
N ASP A 293 52.89 6.45 -15.24
CA ASP A 293 53.35 6.00 -13.91
C ASP A 293 54.69 6.63 -13.53
N ARG A 294 55.65 6.69 -14.47
CA ARG A 294 56.93 7.38 -14.25
C ARG A 294 56.73 8.88 -14.02
N TYR A 295 55.83 9.51 -14.77
CA TYR A 295 55.52 10.93 -14.57
C TYR A 295 54.89 11.18 -13.20
N ARG A 296 53.99 10.29 -12.74
CA ARG A 296 53.40 10.34 -11.40
C ARG A 296 54.45 10.21 -10.30
N GLN A 297 55.37 9.24 -10.43
CA GLN A 297 56.49 9.06 -9.51
C GLN A 297 57.40 10.30 -9.49
N HIS A 298 57.74 10.84 -10.66
CA HIS A 298 58.51 12.07 -10.74
C HIS A 298 57.82 13.24 -10.04
N LEU A 299 56.51 13.42 -10.23
CA LEU A 299 55.76 14.47 -9.53
C LEU A 299 55.79 14.28 -8.00
N GLN A 300 55.67 13.04 -7.51
CA GLN A 300 55.79 12.73 -6.08
C GLN A 300 57.19 13.08 -5.55
N GLU A 301 58.25 12.64 -6.21
CA GLU A 301 59.62 12.98 -5.84
C GLU A 301 59.86 14.50 -5.87
N THR A 302 59.33 15.21 -6.87
CA THR A 302 59.48 16.67 -6.92
C THR A 302 58.75 17.35 -5.76
N ARG A 303 57.57 16.85 -5.38
CA ARG A 303 56.82 17.36 -4.24
C ARG A 303 57.58 17.14 -2.94
N GLU A 304 58.07 15.92 -2.71
CA GLU A 304 58.88 15.59 -1.53
C GLU A 304 60.13 16.48 -1.45
N ARG A 305 60.85 16.68 -2.56
CA ARG A 305 62.01 17.59 -2.60
C ARG A 305 61.64 19.05 -2.30
N LEU A 306 60.48 19.51 -2.76
CA LEU A 306 60.01 20.87 -2.47
C LEU A 306 59.59 21.01 -1.01
N GLU A 307 58.93 20.00 -0.43
CA GLU A 307 58.57 19.96 0.99
C GLU A 307 59.84 19.91 1.87
N GLU A 308 60.85 19.12 1.52
CA GLU A 308 62.16 19.11 2.20
C GLU A 308 62.86 20.47 2.13
N ARG A 309 62.86 21.12 0.96
CA ARG A 309 63.44 22.46 0.79
C ARG A 309 62.67 23.50 1.59
N GLN A 310 61.34 23.42 1.59
CA GLN A 310 60.49 24.28 2.40
C GLN A 310 60.80 24.09 3.89
N GLY A 311 60.93 22.84 4.36
CA GLY A 311 61.33 22.53 5.73
C GLY A 311 62.67 23.15 6.12
N LYS A 312 63.70 23.00 5.27
CA LYS A 312 65.03 23.62 5.51
C LYS A 312 64.96 25.15 5.57
N VAL A 313 64.26 25.78 4.63
CA VAL A 313 64.10 27.25 4.62
C VAL A 313 63.31 27.73 5.84
N LEU A 314 62.31 26.97 6.30
CA LEU A 314 61.58 27.28 7.53
C LEU A 314 62.43 27.11 8.79
N GLU A 315 63.29 26.09 8.86
CA GLU A 315 64.27 25.93 9.94
C GLU A 315 65.29 27.07 9.96
N GLU A 316 65.79 27.50 8.79
CA GLU A 316 66.66 28.67 8.65
C GLU A 316 65.94 29.95 9.13
N LEU A 317 64.71 30.21 8.67
CA LEU A 317 63.88 31.35 9.12
C LEU A 317 63.65 31.35 10.63
N LYS A 318 63.35 30.18 11.22
CA LYS A 318 63.21 30.03 12.68
C LYS A 318 64.52 30.33 13.42
N GLY A 319 65.66 30.02 12.80
CA GLY A 319 66.98 30.41 13.28
C GLY A 319 67.18 31.93 13.34
N TYR A 320 66.70 32.67 12.33
CA TYR A 320 66.74 34.14 12.32
C TYR A 320 65.74 34.77 13.29
N GLU A 321 64.53 34.21 13.44
CA GLU A 321 63.52 34.68 14.39
C GLU A 321 63.98 34.53 15.87
N GLY A 322 64.77 33.49 16.15
CA GLY A 322 65.42 33.30 17.46
C GLY A 322 66.55 34.31 17.76
N MET A 323 67.08 35.01 16.75
CA MET A 323 68.11 36.04 16.92
C MET A 323 67.48 37.42 17.16
N ASP A 324 66.38 37.76 16.49
CA ASP A 324 65.64 39.02 16.70
C ASP A 324 64.91 39.09 18.06
N SER A 325 64.67 37.96 18.72
CA SER A 325 64.01 37.91 20.03
C SER A 325 64.96 38.14 21.23
N THR A 326 66.23 38.48 21.01
CA THR A 326 67.23 38.74 22.07
C THR A 326 67.59 40.21 22.32
N GLU A 327 66.94 41.18 21.67
CA GLU A 327 67.16 42.61 21.94
C GLU A 327 65.88 43.36 22.34
N SER A 328 65.42 43.15 23.58
CA SER A 328 64.67 44.16 24.31
C SER A 328 64.77 43.96 25.83
N HIS A 329 65.91 44.36 26.42
CA HIS A 329 66.01 44.94 27.78
C HIS A 329 67.37 45.67 27.98
N GLU A 330 67.33 46.79 28.72
CA GLU A 330 68.32 47.88 28.87
C GLU A 330 69.78 47.56 29.28
N PRO A 331 70.72 48.52 29.10
CA PRO A 331 72.16 48.33 29.31
C PRO A 331 72.64 48.64 30.74
N SER A 332 73.63 47.88 31.22
CA SER A 332 74.55 48.33 32.27
C SER A 332 75.99 47.94 31.92
N ALA A 333 76.86 48.95 32.03
CA ALA A 333 78.19 49.06 31.45
C ALA A 333 79.25 48.07 31.98
N ARG A 334 80.18 47.64 31.10
CA ARG A 334 81.60 48.05 31.12
C ARG A 334 82.49 47.33 30.08
N SER A 335 82.95 48.13 29.12
CA SER A 335 84.31 48.27 28.55
C SER A 335 85.14 47.08 28.01
N ASN A 336 85.53 47.29 26.74
CA ASN A 336 86.77 46.95 26.00
C ASN A 336 86.77 45.66 25.13
N LYS A 337 86.63 45.77 23.79
CA LYS A 337 87.63 46.08 22.70
C LYS A 337 88.66 44.93 22.55
N GLU A 338 88.91 44.25 21.42
CA GLU A 338 88.79 44.41 19.95
C GLU A 338 88.68 42.97 19.34
N HIS A 339 88.35 42.62 18.08
CA HIS A 339 88.74 43.12 16.76
C HIS A 339 87.81 42.48 15.68
N PHE A 340 87.79 43.09 14.49
CA PHE A 340 86.78 43.01 13.43
C PHE A 340 87.17 42.03 12.29
N GLU A 341 86.18 41.37 11.64
CA GLU A 341 86.13 41.06 10.18
C GLU A 341 84.81 40.29 9.88
N SER A 342 83.79 40.96 9.33
CA SER A 342 83.43 41.02 7.89
C SER A 342 82.70 39.77 7.36
N GLY A 343 81.37 39.88 7.27
CA GLY A 343 80.45 39.00 6.52
C GLY A 343 79.21 39.82 6.11
N PRO A 344 78.66 39.63 4.90
CA PRO A 344 78.05 40.70 4.12
C PRO A 344 76.74 41.19 4.71
N MET A 345 76.76 42.48 5.03
CA MET A 345 75.64 43.35 5.31
C MET A 345 74.52 43.24 4.26
N ARG A 346 73.29 43.36 4.77
CA ARG A 346 72.38 44.47 4.43
C ARG A 346 72.59 45.04 3.02
N GLU A 347 72.08 44.37 1.99
CA GLU A 347 72.00 44.96 0.66
C GLU A 347 70.75 44.55 -0.13
N ILE A 348 69.61 44.28 0.50
CA ILE A 348 68.30 44.28 -0.22
C ILE A 348 67.18 44.89 0.64
N ALA A 349 67.46 45.98 1.35
CA ALA A 349 66.42 46.84 1.95
C ALA A 349 66.09 48.07 1.07
N GLN A 350 66.57 48.12 -0.18
CA GLN A 350 66.44 49.30 -1.02
C GLN A 350 66.27 48.97 -2.51
N ARG A 351 65.26 48.16 -2.86
CA ARG A 351 64.62 48.25 -4.18
C ARG A 351 63.11 48.00 -4.07
N GLY A 352 62.38 49.12 -4.10
CA GLY A 352 61.17 49.28 -4.90
C GLY A 352 60.11 48.20 -4.74
N ILE A 353 59.26 48.39 -3.72
CA ILE A 353 57.84 48.10 -3.81
C ILE A 353 57.31 48.82 -5.07
N ILE A 354 56.79 48.07 -6.04
CA ILE A 354 55.60 48.31 -6.88
C ILE A 354 55.51 47.12 -7.86
N PHE A 355 54.59 46.19 -7.60
CA PHE A 355 53.57 45.80 -8.57
C PHE A 355 52.44 45.15 -7.79
N GLU A 356 51.47 45.98 -7.42
CA GLU A 356 50.09 45.53 -7.29
C GLU A 356 49.69 44.86 -8.60
N PHE A 357 49.22 43.62 -8.52
CA PHE A 357 48.03 43.27 -9.27
C PHE A 357 47.05 42.61 -8.31
N ALA A 358 46.05 43.40 -7.97
CA ALA A 358 44.78 42.93 -7.51
C ALA A 358 44.23 41.87 -8.47
N SER A 359 43.89 40.71 -7.93
CA SER A 359 42.64 40.06 -8.32
C SER A 359 41.91 39.68 -7.05
N ALA A 360 41.11 40.65 -6.64
CA ALA A 360 40.01 40.47 -5.73
C ALA A 360 39.01 39.46 -6.31
N GLN A 361 38.44 38.67 -5.39
CA GLN A 361 37.07 38.20 -5.42
C GLN A 361 36.67 37.24 -6.56
N LYS A 362 36.72 35.94 -6.25
CA LYS A 362 35.48 35.15 -6.18
C LYS A 362 35.65 34.02 -5.17
N THR A 363 35.42 34.35 -3.91
CA THR A 363 34.85 33.39 -2.94
C THR A 363 33.51 32.93 -3.51
N ARG A 364 33.51 31.85 -4.30
CA ARG A 364 32.38 30.93 -4.28
C ARG A 364 32.67 29.94 -3.17
N SER A 365 32.14 30.28 -2.01
CA SER A 365 31.71 29.31 -1.02
C SER A 365 30.90 28.23 -1.74
N LEU A 366 31.54 27.12 -2.08
CA LEU A 366 30.84 25.85 -2.21
C LEU A 366 30.63 25.38 -0.77
N SER A 367 29.61 25.96 -0.13
CA SER A 367 28.99 25.32 1.02
C SER A 367 28.47 23.98 0.57
N MET A 368 28.79 22.97 1.37
CA MET A 368 28.22 21.65 1.31
C MET A 368 26.68 21.73 1.41
N ALA A 369 26.03 20.71 0.86
CA ALA A 369 24.60 20.39 1.00
C ALA A 369 23.63 21.14 0.08
N ASP A 370 23.78 20.99 -1.25
CA ASP A 370 22.58 20.63 -2.02
C ASP A 370 22.38 19.12 -1.80
N GLU A 371 21.68 18.82 -0.71
CA GLU A 371 20.98 17.54 -0.62
C GLU A 371 20.13 17.40 -1.88
N ALA A 372 20.16 16.22 -2.48
CA ALA A 372 19.50 15.89 -3.73
C ALA A 372 17.99 16.17 -3.66
N LEU A 373 17.56 17.40 -3.92
CA LEU A 373 16.20 17.72 -4.32
C LEU A 373 16.00 17.02 -5.66
N SER A 374 15.16 15.99 -5.67
CA SER A 374 14.87 15.21 -6.87
C SER A 374 14.01 16.03 -7.83
N ILE A 375 14.65 16.95 -8.55
CA ILE A 375 14.05 17.78 -9.59
C ILE A 375 13.67 16.86 -10.76
N TYR A 376 12.40 16.90 -11.16
CA TYR A 376 11.85 16.08 -12.23
C TYR A 376 12.27 16.59 -13.61
N ASP A 377 12.24 17.90 -13.82
CA ASP A 377 12.56 18.56 -15.08
C ASP A 377 12.95 20.03 -14.88
N GLU A 378 13.61 20.62 -15.88
CA GLU A 378 13.93 22.05 -15.95
C GLU A 378 13.13 22.68 -17.11
N ILE A 379 12.27 23.64 -16.81
CA ILE A 379 11.31 24.22 -17.76
C ILE A 379 11.56 25.72 -17.86
N GLU A 380 11.62 26.23 -19.10
CA GLU A 380 11.74 27.67 -19.36
C GLU A 380 10.41 28.37 -19.07
N ILE A 381 10.46 29.57 -18.49
CA ILE A 381 9.25 30.32 -18.12
C ILE A 381 8.34 30.63 -19.32
N GLU A 382 8.88 30.65 -20.54
CA GLU A 382 8.13 30.82 -21.80
C GLU A 382 7.15 29.67 -22.07
N ASP A 383 7.45 28.47 -21.57
CA ASP A 383 6.59 27.28 -21.71
C ASP A 383 5.53 27.17 -20.61
N MET A 384 5.59 28.05 -19.60
CA MET A 384 4.59 28.11 -18.53
C MET A 384 3.42 29.02 -18.90
N THR A 385 2.23 28.68 -18.42
CA THR A 385 1.05 29.53 -18.60
C THR A 385 0.86 30.42 -17.37
N PHE A 386 0.83 31.74 -17.57
CA PHE A 386 0.58 32.71 -16.50
C PHE A 386 -0.91 32.97 -16.30
N ASP A 387 -1.41 32.87 -15.06
CA ASP A 387 -2.75 33.32 -14.69
C ASP A 387 -2.69 34.71 -14.04
N PRO A 388 -3.20 35.77 -14.69
CA PRO A 388 -3.13 37.14 -14.18
C PRO A 388 -4.00 37.39 -12.94
N ASN A 389 -5.01 36.56 -12.67
CA ASN A 389 -5.91 36.77 -11.53
C ASN A 389 -5.30 36.24 -10.22
N LEU A 390 -4.61 35.10 -10.32
CA LEU A 390 -3.98 34.43 -9.20
C LEU A 390 -2.49 34.78 -9.07
N GLN A 391 -1.91 35.42 -10.09
CA GLN A 391 -0.49 35.78 -10.17
C GLN A 391 0.44 34.57 -10.05
N ILE A 392 0.03 33.43 -10.63
CA ILE A 392 0.78 32.17 -10.62
C ILE A 392 1.15 31.73 -12.04
N TYR A 393 2.31 31.11 -12.18
CA TYR A 393 2.70 30.35 -13.36
C TYR A 393 2.35 28.88 -13.15
N HIS A 394 1.78 28.24 -14.17
CA HIS A 394 1.44 26.83 -14.12
C HIS A 394 1.89 26.03 -15.34
N TYR A 395 2.24 24.76 -15.09
CA TYR A 395 2.70 23.80 -16.11
C TYR A 395 2.05 22.41 -15.91
N PRO A 396 1.64 21.69 -16.96
CA PRO A 396 0.97 20.39 -16.82
C PRO A 396 1.87 19.31 -16.21
N CYS A 397 1.38 18.63 -15.17
CA CYS A 397 2.09 17.55 -14.49
C CYS A 397 1.64 16.17 -15.01
N PRO A 398 2.55 15.17 -15.13
CA PRO A 398 2.21 13.82 -15.60
C PRO A 398 1.19 13.07 -14.72
N CYS A 399 0.92 13.52 -13.48
CA CYS A 399 -0.12 12.95 -12.62
C CYS A 399 -1.54 13.39 -13.01
N GLY A 400 -1.69 14.37 -13.91
CA GLY A 400 -2.97 14.95 -14.33
C GLY A 400 -3.34 16.28 -13.65
N ASP A 401 -2.52 16.74 -12.70
CA ASP A 401 -2.62 18.06 -12.06
C ASP A 401 -1.62 19.06 -12.68
N ARG A 402 -1.32 20.17 -12.01
CA ARG A 402 -0.40 21.21 -12.48
C ARG A 402 0.70 21.49 -11.46
N PHE A 403 1.87 21.87 -11.95
CA PHE A 403 2.89 22.55 -11.15
C PHE A 403 2.51 24.02 -11.03
N GLU A 404 2.68 24.62 -9.86
CA GLU A 404 2.33 26.01 -9.58
C GLU A 404 3.47 26.72 -8.85
N ILE A 405 3.73 27.98 -9.22
CA ILE A 405 4.67 28.89 -8.53
C ILE A 405 4.16 30.34 -8.63
N ALA A 406 4.26 31.11 -7.55
CA ALA A 406 3.83 32.51 -7.57
C ALA A 406 4.86 33.42 -8.25
N ILE A 407 4.39 34.51 -8.86
CA ILE A 407 5.29 35.51 -9.45
C ILE A 407 6.16 36.21 -8.40
N ASP A 408 5.64 36.36 -7.18
CA ASP A 408 6.37 37.00 -6.08
C ASP A 408 7.55 36.12 -5.64
N ASP A 409 7.33 34.81 -5.53
CA ASP A 409 8.37 33.82 -5.20
C ASP A 409 9.49 33.81 -6.26
N LEU A 410 9.12 33.87 -7.54
CA LEU A 410 10.09 34.02 -8.65
C LEU A 410 10.91 35.31 -8.55
N ARG A 411 10.32 36.41 -8.06
CA ARG A 411 11.04 37.68 -7.87
C ARG A 411 11.96 37.67 -6.65
N ASP A 412 11.62 36.87 -5.65
CA ASP A 412 12.43 36.64 -4.46
C ASP A 412 13.57 35.63 -4.72
N GLY A 413 13.60 35.02 -5.91
CA GLY A 413 14.66 34.14 -6.38
C GLY A 413 14.41 32.65 -6.14
N GLU A 414 13.18 32.27 -5.83
CA GLU A 414 12.77 30.87 -5.72
C GLU A 414 12.45 30.31 -7.11
N ASP A 415 13.17 29.27 -7.52
CA ASP A 415 13.11 28.68 -8.87
C ASP A 415 12.46 27.29 -8.88
N ILE A 416 11.76 26.89 -7.81
CA ILE A 416 11.17 25.54 -7.65
C ILE A 416 9.64 25.61 -7.67
N ALA A 417 9.01 25.04 -8.69
CA ALA A 417 7.56 24.88 -8.75
C ALA A 417 7.13 23.48 -8.27
N VAL A 418 6.07 23.41 -7.45
CA VAL A 418 5.64 22.18 -6.79
C VAL A 418 4.26 21.77 -7.29
N CYS A 419 4.05 20.47 -7.47
CA CYS A 419 2.72 19.92 -7.75
C CYS A 419 2.01 19.49 -6.45
N PRO A 420 0.80 20.01 -6.14
CA PRO A 420 0.08 19.68 -4.92
C PRO A 420 -0.42 18.23 -4.86
N SER A 421 -0.63 17.59 -6.02
CA SER A 421 -1.13 16.21 -6.09
C SER A 421 -0.07 15.11 -5.96
N CYS A 422 1.17 15.35 -6.40
CA CYS A 422 2.17 14.28 -6.50
C CYS A 422 3.54 14.61 -5.89
N SER A 423 3.68 15.78 -5.26
CA SER A 423 4.93 16.25 -4.63
C SER A 423 6.15 16.30 -5.55
N LEU A 424 5.97 16.15 -6.86
CA LEU A 424 7.03 16.39 -7.85
C LEU A 424 7.39 17.88 -7.83
N MET A 425 8.66 18.13 -8.10
CA MET A 425 9.25 19.47 -8.14
C MET A 425 9.93 19.66 -9.50
N ILE A 426 9.68 20.80 -10.14
CA ILE A 426 10.37 21.21 -11.37
C ILE A 426 11.14 22.50 -11.12
N ARG A 427 12.20 22.72 -11.89
CA ARG A 427 12.97 23.96 -11.84
C ARG A 427 12.54 24.90 -12.96
N VAL A 428 12.27 26.15 -12.63
CA VAL A 428 11.87 27.19 -13.59
C VAL A 428 13.09 28.01 -13.98
N ILE A 429 13.43 28.03 -15.26
CA ILE A 429 14.48 28.88 -15.83
C ILE A 429 13.84 30.19 -16.28
N PHE A 430 14.24 31.31 -15.68
CA PHE A 430 13.70 32.64 -15.97
C PHE A 430 14.77 33.74 -15.93
N GLU A 431 14.57 34.81 -16.69
CA GLU A 431 15.26 36.08 -16.49
C GLU A 431 14.31 37.09 -15.83
N VAL A 432 14.86 38.00 -15.00
CA VAL A 432 14.08 39.05 -14.31
C VAL A 432 13.35 39.98 -15.30
N SER A 433 13.79 40.01 -16.56
CA SER A 433 13.19 40.80 -17.63
C SER A 433 11.87 40.21 -18.16
N ASP A 434 11.66 38.90 -18.01
CA ASP A 434 10.52 38.17 -18.58
C ASP A 434 9.28 38.21 -17.68
N LEU A 435 9.46 38.64 -16.43
CA LEU A 435 8.38 38.75 -15.45
C LEU A 435 7.55 40.04 -15.70
N PRO A 436 6.21 39.95 -15.74
CA PRO A 436 5.33 41.11 -15.80
C PRO A 436 5.65 42.09 -14.67
N LYS A 437 5.85 43.38 -14.99
CA LYS A 437 6.11 44.44 -14.01
C LYS A 437 4.81 44.88 -13.32
N ASP A 438 4.86 45.15 -12.02
CA ASP A 438 3.74 45.69 -11.24
C ASP A 438 3.38 47.09 -11.73
N GLY A 439 2.57 47.19 -12.77
CA GLY A 439 2.29 48.50 -13.37
C GLY A 439 1.14 48.59 -14.35
N ASN A 440 0.42 47.51 -14.66
CA ASN A 440 -0.77 47.59 -15.50
C ASN A 440 -1.89 46.67 -14.98
N GLN A 441 -2.66 47.19 -14.03
CA GLN A 441 -3.97 46.64 -13.68
C GLN A 441 -5.02 47.04 -14.73
N PRO A 442 -5.81 46.11 -15.25
CA PRO A 442 -7.21 46.33 -15.53
C PRO A 442 -8.03 45.95 -14.29
N ALA A 443 -8.92 46.84 -13.87
CA ALA A 443 -9.84 46.67 -12.75
C ALA A 443 -10.72 45.39 -12.85
N PRO A 444 -11.21 44.84 -11.73
CA PRO A 444 -11.96 43.58 -11.72
C PRO A 444 -13.33 43.77 -12.38
N GLY A 445 -13.52 43.15 -13.54
CA GLY A 445 -14.77 43.08 -14.28
C GLY A 445 -15.69 42.00 -13.71
N ALA A 446 -16.96 42.37 -13.55
CA ALA A 446 -18.01 41.61 -12.89
C ALA A 446 -18.23 40.18 -13.44
N VAL A 447 -18.47 39.25 -12.52
CA VAL A 447 -18.99 37.90 -12.77
C VAL A 447 -20.45 38.01 -13.21
N SER A 448 -20.75 37.63 -14.45
CA SER A 448 -22.12 37.32 -14.89
C SER A 448 -22.33 35.81 -14.84
N VAL A 449 -23.05 35.34 -13.83
CA VAL A 449 -23.66 33.99 -13.80
C VAL A 449 -24.85 34.01 -14.76
N GLN A 450 -24.79 33.24 -15.85
CA GLN A 450 -25.98 32.88 -16.61
C GLN A 450 -26.49 31.52 -16.15
N ALA A 451 -27.77 31.51 -15.83
CA ALA A 451 -28.60 30.37 -15.44
C ALA A 451 -28.96 29.48 -16.63
#